data_AF-A0A9X3ZUD1-F1
#
_entry.id   AF-A0A9X3ZUD1-F1
#
_cell.length_a   1.000
_cell.length_b   1.000
_cell.length_c   1.000
_cell.angle_alpha   90.00
_cell.angle_beta   90.00
_cell.angle_gamma   90.00
#
_symmetry.space_group_name_H-M   'P 1'
#
loop_
_entity.id
_entity.type
_entity.pdbx_description
1 polymer ?
#
loop_
_entity_poly.entity_id
_entity_poly.type
_entity_poly.pdbx_seq_one_letter_code
_entity_poly.pdbx_strand_id
1 'polypeptide(L)'
;MATTCSAQEVLRIRSLGSVSNPADPRQSAGSFAGMRAIAEKERNTNVVFVHGIGWTQETGSSEFGDKLVDAIARGFPGAKIRPDSTHCGTSSLDGRQEFKSDKRGLRIHTANPRALASDDPHFSVTVRELGCLDRRIVELRNGSTVTVYRFLWDDAMWNGAEWFHMGYDDPLPLQNGRKWGQAGYDDPDSLRASLNSQLKNSVVTYGLTDAALYMSPVGSMMREGVQAAVCAALTGTFDTELQKGQPATASGLCATAPTSQSPLFVVSHSLGSRIVFDTLITDLTTTLADRIEQGTSGSGIELHMFANQIPLVGVGRMGDQRSTRRIAGKQLKIVAYSEINDLLTFELVPYFEQLYYVRCYGAKAKDPTCTTGPVDEFTKRTSRFHVDQAGRAKLVSDLGFDVVDVRLKYAPNQIWIYPGLKDPSIAHSGYIDRDVVLGMLLFGVEDGKPRASLAGCRGP
;
A
#
# COMPACT_ATOMS: atom_id res chain seq x y z
N MET A 1 27.33 -12.11 -9.03
CA MET A 1 27.10 -13.41 -8.36
C MET A 1 25.64 -13.74 -8.47
N ALA A 2 25.26 -14.82 -9.16
CA ALA A 2 23.87 -15.23 -9.29
C ALA A 2 23.39 -15.80 -7.95
N THR A 3 22.56 -15.03 -7.24
CA THR A 3 21.87 -15.45 -6.03
C THR A 3 20.87 -16.55 -6.39
N THR A 4 21.19 -17.77 -6.00
CA THR A 4 20.21 -18.87 -5.93
C THR A 4 19.02 -18.41 -5.10
N CYS A 5 17.79 -18.51 -5.64
CA CYS A 5 16.54 -18.27 -4.93
C CYS A 5 16.55 -19.01 -3.59
N SER A 6 16.81 -18.29 -2.51
CA SER A 6 16.90 -18.89 -1.20
C SER A 6 15.50 -18.94 -0.61
N ALA A 7 14.96 -20.14 -0.43
CA ALA A 7 13.76 -20.39 0.36
C ALA A 7 13.83 -19.82 1.81
N GLN A 8 14.98 -19.26 2.22
CA GLN A 8 15.20 -18.61 3.51
C GLN A 8 14.57 -17.22 3.61
N GLU A 9 14.17 -16.59 2.50
CA GLU A 9 13.56 -15.25 2.52
C GLU A 9 12.10 -15.26 3.01
N VAL A 10 11.35 -16.36 2.79
CA VAL A 10 9.98 -16.53 3.28
C VAL A 10 10.01 -17.33 4.57
N LEU A 11 9.65 -16.69 5.67
CA LEU A 11 9.67 -17.33 6.99
C LEU A 11 8.37 -18.06 7.29
N ARG A 12 7.22 -17.51 6.86
CA ARG A 12 5.88 -18.02 7.18
C ARG A 12 4.79 -17.37 6.33
N ILE A 13 3.73 -18.11 5.98
CA ILE A 13 2.52 -17.57 5.33
C ILE A 13 1.23 -17.92 6.10
N ARG A 14 0.72 -17.01 6.92
CA ARG A 14 -0.42 -17.27 7.80
C ARG A 14 -1.70 -16.66 7.20
N SER A 15 -2.88 -17.24 7.45
CA SER A 15 -4.17 -16.64 7.06
C SER A 15 -5.12 -16.59 8.24
N LEU A 16 -6.01 -15.59 8.30
CA LEU A 16 -7.14 -15.56 9.23
C LEU A 16 -8.14 -16.68 8.91
N GLY A 17 -8.50 -16.87 7.64
CA GLY A 17 -9.48 -17.88 7.20
C GLY A 17 -9.05 -19.34 7.35
N SER A 18 -7.76 -19.61 7.50
CA SER A 18 -7.22 -20.98 7.63
C SER A 18 -6.52 -21.20 8.96
N VAL A 19 -6.67 -22.41 9.53
CA VAL A 19 -5.96 -22.84 10.75
C VAL A 19 -4.60 -23.45 10.41
N SER A 20 -3.62 -23.25 11.28
CA SER A 20 -2.31 -23.92 11.15
C SER A 20 -2.45 -25.40 11.50
N ASN A 21 -1.66 -26.27 10.85
CA ASN A 21 -1.62 -27.69 11.18
C ASN A 21 -1.09 -27.87 12.62
N PRO A 22 -1.86 -28.47 13.56
CA PRO A 22 -1.39 -28.64 14.94
C PRO A 22 -0.13 -29.51 15.04
N ALA A 23 0.08 -30.42 14.08
CA ALA A 23 1.26 -31.29 14.03
C ALA A 23 2.52 -30.58 13.53
N ASP A 24 2.36 -29.42 12.88
CA ASP A 24 3.46 -28.58 12.44
C ASP A 24 3.02 -27.11 12.52
N PRO A 25 3.18 -26.43 13.67
CA PRO A 25 2.82 -25.03 13.82
C PRO A 25 3.68 -24.08 12.94
N ARG A 26 4.71 -24.61 12.25
CA ARG A 26 5.45 -23.88 11.20
C ARG A 26 4.81 -24.07 9.82
N GLN A 27 3.94 -25.06 9.61
CA GLN A 27 3.08 -25.17 8.44
C GLN A 27 2.03 -24.07 8.46
N SER A 28 2.41 -22.97 7.82
CA SER A 28 1.57 -21.95 7.26
C SER A 28 0.43 -22.51 6.40
N ALA A 29 -0.80 -22.06 6.60
CA ALA A 29 -1.99 -22.50 5.84
C ALA A 29 -2.64 -21.38 5.00
N GLY A 30 -1.91 -20.30 4.73
CA GLY A 30 -2.44 -19.20 3.92
C GLY A 30 -2.50 -19.52 2.44
N SER A 31 -3.59 -19.12 1.78
CA SER A 31 -3.81 -19.31 0.35
C SER A 31 -4.40 -18.06 -0.32
N PHE A 32 -3.92 -17.74 -1.51
CA PHE A 32 -4.43 -16.69 -2.39
C PHE A 32 -4.08 -16.99 -3.86
N ALA A 33 -4.86 -16.46 -4.79
CA ALA A 33 -4.83 -16.86 -6.19
C ALA A 33 -3.63 -16.28 -6.95
N GLY A 34 -3.26 -15.03 -6.67
CA GLY A 34 -2.25 -14.28 -7.42
C GLY A 34 -2.77 -13.79 -8.77
N MET A 35 -2.03 -12.84 -9.34
CA MET A 35 -2.48 -12.07 -10.50
C MET A 35 -2.70 -12.92 -11.78
N ARG A 36 -1.86 -13.92 -12.06
CA ARG A 36 -1.96 -14.73 -13.29
C ARG A 36 -3.23 -15.56 -13.36
N ALA A 37 -3.66 -16.11 -12.22
CA ALA A 37 -4.86 -16.93 -12.13
C ALA A 37 -6.13 -16.17 -12.60
N ILE A 38 -6.07 -14.84 -12.55
CA ILE A 38 -7.11 -13.90 -12.93
C ILE A 38 -6.83 -13.35 -14.35
N ALA A 39 -5.62 -12.80 -14.59
CA ALA A 39 -5.31 -12.04 -15.80
C ALA A 39 -5.28 -12.87 -17.10
N GLU A 40 -5.00 -14.17 -17.05
CA GLU A 40 -4.96 -15.02 -18.25
C GLU A 40 -6.35 -15.40 -18.77
N LYS A 41 -7.39 -15.25 -17.94
CA LYS A 41 -8.78 -15.63 -18.27
C LYS A 41 -9.62 -14.45 -18.75
N GLU A 42 -9.09 -13.25 -18.66
CA GLU A 42 -9.84 -12.00 -18.75
C GLU A 42 -9.22 -11.11 -19.80
N ARG A 43 -10.03 -10.33 -20.54
CA ARG A 43 -9.53 -9.47 -21.62
C ARG A 43 -8.63 -8.35 -21.10
N ASN A 44 -8.99 -7.79 -19.96
CA ASN A 44 -8.23 -6.75 -19.27
C ASN A 44 -8.36 -6.99 -17.76
N THR A 45 -7.25 -6.87 -17.03
CA THR A 45 -7.22 -6.83 -15.57
C THR A 45 -6.77 -5.46 -15.12
N ASN A 46 -7.58 -4.80 -14.30
CA ASN A 46 -7.25 -3.51 -13.73
C ASN A 46 -6.44 -3.70 -12.45
N VAL A 47 -5.27 -3.07 -12.38
CA VAL A 47 -4.45 -2.97 -11.17
C VAL A 47 -4.45 -1.52 -10.73
N VAL A 48 -4.90 -1.23 -9.51
CA VAL A 48 -4.75 0.09 -8.91
C VAL A 48 -3.58 0.05 -7.94
N PHE A 49 -2.56 0.85 -8.20
CA PHE A 49 -1.38 1.00 -7.36
C PHE A 49 -1.44 2.30 -6.56
N VAL A 50 -1.27 2.20 -5.24
CA VAL A 50 -1.21 3.34 -4.32
C VAL A 50 0.05 3.24 -3.46
N HIS A 51 0.97 4.18 -3.64
CA HIS A 51 2.19 4.28 -2.83
C HIS A 51 1.93 5.07 -1.54
N GLY A 52 2.83 4.97 -0.55
CA GLY A 52 2.86 5.81 0.66
C GLY A 52 4.10 6.69 0.64
N ILE A 53 4.13 7.84 1.32
CA ILE A 53 5.34 8.68 1.38
C ILE A 53 6.33 8.06 2.41
N GLY A 54 7.62 8.39 2.29
CA GLY A 54 8.63 8.09 3.32
C GLY A 54 9.36 6.76 3.15
N TRP A 55 10.66 6.75 2.81
CA TRP A 55 11.75 7.04 3.76
C TRP A 55 13.00 7.70 3.12
N THR A 56 13.03 7.76 1.81
CA THR A 56 13.90 8.59 0.98
C THR A 56 13.23 8.53 -0.37
N GLN A 57 12.91 9.67 -0.98
CA GLN A 57 12.50 9.67 -2.39
C GLN A 57 13.41 8.70 -3.13
N GLU A 58 12.80 7.64 -3.67
CA GLU A 58 13.42 6.85 -4.72
C GLU A 58 14.02 7.82 -5.75
N THR A 59 14.98 7.38 -6.57
CA THR A 59 15.58 8.31 -7.54
C THR A 59 14.53 8.97 -8.47
N GLY A 60 13.28 8.47 -8.48
CA GLY A 60 12.03 9.24 -8.48
C GLY A 60 10.90 8.45 -7.80
N SER A 61 9.85 9.09 -7.26
CA SER A 61 8.73 8.42 -6.54
C SER A 61 7.86 7.48 -7.39
N SER A 62 8.16 7.37 -8.68
CA SER A 62 7.59 6.37 -9.57
C SER A 62 8.35 5.04 -9.55
N GLU A 63 9.54 4.93 -8.95
CA GLU A 63 10.43 3.78 -9.12
C GLU A 63 9.79 2.47 -8.62
N PHE A 64 9.10 2.43 -7.47
CA PHE A 64 8.39 1.22 -7.03
C PHE A 64 7.24 0.88 -7.98
N GLY A 65 6.48 1.89 -8.43
CA GLY A 65 5.37 1.71 -9.36
C GLY A 65 5.82 1.25 -10.75
N ASP A 66 6.92 1.80 -11.26
CA ASP A 66 7.58 1.40 -12.51
C ASP A 66 8.18 0.00 -12.36
N LYS A 67 8.90 -0.28 -11.26
CA LYS A 67 9.41 -1.62 -10.94
C LYS A 67 8.28 -2.65 -10.84
N LEU A 68 7.12 -2.27 -10.30
CA LEU A 68 5.94 -3.14 -10.25
C LEU A 68 5.45 -3.45 -11.67
N VAL A 69 5.34 -2.46 -12.56
CA VAL A 69 4.95 -2.67 -13.96
C VAL A 69 5.95 -3.58 -14.67
N ASP A 70 7.25 -3.32 -14.50
CA ASP A 70 8.31 -4.16 -15.05
C ASP A 70 8.28 -5.57 -14.48
N ALA A 71 8.02 -5.72 -13.18
CA ALA A 71 7.91 -7.02 -12.53
C ALA A 71 6.70 -7.81 -13.03
N ILE A 72 5.56 -7.15 -13.25
CA ILE A 72 4.40 -7.74 -13.90
C ILE A 72 4.79 -8.21 -15.30
N ALA A 73 5.37 -7.33 -16.13
CA ALA A 73 5.78 -7.70 -17.49
C ALA A 73 6.78 -8.88 -17.51
N ARG A 74 7.76 -8.91 -16.60
CA ARG A 74 8.70 -10.03 -16.43
C ARG A 74 8.01 -11.32 -15.99
N GLY A 75 6.91 -11.21 -15.24
CA GLY A 75 6.11 -12.33 -14.73
C GLY A 75 5.28 -13.07 -15.77
N PHE A 76 4.99 -12.40 -16.89
CA PHE A 76 4.21 -12.95 -18.00
C PHE A 76 5.12 -13.17 -19.22
N PRO A 77 5.45 -14.43 -19.59
CA PRO A 77 6.37 -14.72 -20.69
C PRO A 77 5.98 -14.02 -21.99
N GLY A 78 6.88 -13.19 -22.52
CA GLY A 78 6.72 -12.42 -23.75
C GLY A 78 5.66 -11.33 -23.70
N ALA A 79 5.25 -10.91 -22.51
CA ALA A 79 4.49 -9.67 -22.35
C ALA A 79 5.34 -8.46 -22.76
N LYS A 80 4.66 -7.39 -23.19
CA LYS A 80 5.29 -6.13 -23.61
C LYS A 80 4.62 -4.97 -22.91
N ILE A 81 5.41 -4.02 -22.43
CA ILE A 81 4.88 -2.76 -21.92
C ILE A 81 4.56 -1.90 -23.13
N ARG A 82 3.27 -1.57 -23.31
CA ARG A 82 2.85 -0.64 -24.35
C ARG A 82 3.33 0.76 -23.94
N PRO A 83 4.00 1.51 -24.83
CA PRO A 83 4.31 2.91 -24.57
C PRO A 83 3.01 3.68 -24.31
N ASP A 84 2.86 4.21 -23.11
CA ASP A 84 1.79 5.14 -22.75
C ASP A 84 2.46 6.47 -22.40
N SER A 85 2.05 7.52 -23.10
CA SER A 85 2.58 8.87 -22.87
C SER A 85 2.01 9.53 -21.63
N THR A 86 1.02 8.92 -20.96
CA THR A 86 0.50 9.44 -19.70
C THR A 86 1.53 9.22 -18.60
N HIS A 87 2.12 10.31 -18.13
CA HIS A 87 3.04 10.24 -17.00
C HIS A 87 2.76 11.36 -16.03
N CYS A 88 2.54 10.99 -14.78
CA CYS A 88 2.57 11.94 -13.69
C CYS A 88 4.01 12.40 -13.47
N GLY A 89 4.21 13.71 -13.35
CA GLY A 89 5.48 14.22 -12.87
C GLY A 89 5.72 13.73 -11.45
N THR A 90 6.99 13.56 -11.09
CA THR A 90 7.42 13.27 -9.73
C THR A 90 8.46 14.30 -9.32
N SER A 91 8.44 14.72 -8.06
CA SER A 91 9.52 15.55 -7.50
C SER A 91 10.76 14.69 -7.25
N SER A 92 11.94 15.18 -7.66
CA SER A 92 13.24 14.62 -7.29
C SER A 92 13.85 15.35 -6.09
N LEU A 93 14.79 14.69 -5.40
CA LEU A 93 15.47 15.20 -4.18
C LEU A 93 16.20 16.52 -4.39
N ASP A 94 16.60 16.82 -5.62
CA ASP A 94 17.30 18.04 -5.98
C ASP A 94 16.36 19.22 -6.30
N GLY A 95 15.04 19.05 -6.08
CA GLY A 95 14.02 20.06 -6.35
C GLY A 95 13.84 20.37 -7.84
N ARG A 96 14.51 19.63 -8.74
CA ARG A 96 14.32 19.75 -10.18
C ARG A 96 13.10 18.92 -10.57
N GLN A 97 11.93 19.53 -10.53
CA GLN A 97 10.76 18.93 -11.20
C GLN A 97 11.10 18.74 -12.69
N GLU A 98 11.41 17.51 -13.10
CA GLU A 98 11.57 17.17 -14.52
C GLU A 98 10.20 17.18 -15.19
N PHE A 99 9.70 18.36 -15.54
CA PHE A 99 8.58 18.50 -16.47
C PHE A 99 9.08 18.22 -17.90
N LYS A 100 9.43 16.97 -18.21
CA LYS A 100 9.93 16.58 -19.54
C LYS A 100 8.87 15.99 -20.49
N SER A 101 7.59 16.01 -20.14
CA SER A 101 6.52 15.44 -20.98
C SER A 101 5.41 16.44 -21.33
N ASP A 102 5.10 16.54 -22.63
CA ASP A 102 3.95 17.28 -23.18
C ASP A 102 2.60 16.60 -22.87
N LYS A 103 2.60 15.36 -22.37
CA LYS A 103 1.39 14.61 -22.01
C LYS A 103 1.44 14.23 -20.53
N ARG A 104 0.77 15.05 -19.72
CA ARG A 104 0.72 14.90 -18.26
C ARG A 104 -0.30 13.81 -17.90
N GLY A 105 -0.04 13.07 -16.81
CA GLY A 105 -1.05 12.22 -16.19
C GLY A 105 -2.29 13.01 -15.77
N LEU A 106 -3.36 12.29 -15.44
CA LEU A 106 -4.64 12.87 -15.06
C LEU A 106 -4.55 13.44 -13.63
N ARG A 107 -4.54 14.77 -13.51
CA ARG A 107 -4.62 15.44 -12.20
C ARG A 107 -6.01 15.31 -11.62
N ILE A 108 -6.10 14.93 -10.35
CA ILE A 108 -7.35 14.73 -9.62
C ILE A 108 -7.48 15.82 -8.55
N HIS A 109 -8.59 16.54 -8.55
CA HIS A 109 -8.91 17.58 -7.57
C HIS A 109 -10.11 17.18 -6.71
N THR A 110 -10.15 17.68 -5.48
CA THR A 110 -11.37 17.64 -4.66
C THR A 110 -12.37 18.68 -5.17
N ALA A 111 -13.66 18.34 -5.11
CA ALA A 111 -14.72 19.30 -5.38
C ALA A 111 -14.89 20.31 -4.22
N ASN A 112 -14.41 19.96 -3.02
CA ASN A 112 -14.62 20.71 -1.79
C ASN A 112 -13.27 21.02 -1.11
N PRO A 113 -12.45 21.92 -1.68
CA PRO A 113 -11.19 22.32 -1.04
C PRO A 113 -11.48 22.92 0.34
N ARG A 114 -10.65 22.59 1.32
CA ARG A 114 -10.78 23.08 2.70
C ARG A 114 -9.50 23.82 3.10
N ALA A 115 -9.67 24.97 3.74
CA ALA A 115 -8.58 25.64 4.44
C ALA A 115 -8.32 24.91 5.76
N LEU A 116 -7.08 24.53 6.00
CA LEU A 116 -6.60 23.86 7.19
C LEU A 116 -5.75 24.84 7.98
N ALA A 117 -6.10 25.05 9.25
CA ALA A 117 -5.31 25.89 10.14
C ALA A 117 -3.92 25.28 10.37
N SER A 118 -2.92 26.13 10.53
CA SER A 118 -1.58 25.74 10.94
C SER A 118 -1.30 26.20 12.38
N ASP A 119 -0.10 25.89 12.89
CA ASP A 119 0.39 26.41 14.17
C ASP A 119 0.59 27.94 14.15
N ASP A 120 0.75 28.56 12.97
CA ASP A 120 0.64 30.00 12.82
C ASP A 120 -0.85 30.37 12.62
N PRO A 121 -1.48 31.11 13.56
CA PRO A 121 -2.89 31.48 13.49
C PRO A 121 -3.24 32.38 12.29
N HIS A 122 -2.24 32.96 11.63
CA HIS A 122 -2.41 33.77 10.42
C HIS A 122 -2.12 33.00 9.12
N PHE A 123 -1.69 31.75 9.22
CA PHE A 123 -1.39 30.89 8.08
C PHE A 123 -2.36 29.71 8.02
N SER A 124 -2.91 29.48 6.82
CA SER A 124 -3.75 28.33 6.53
C SER A 124 -3.37 27.74 5.18
N VAL A 125 -3.51 26.43 5.09
CA VAL A 125 -3.14 25.67 3.91
C VAL A 125 -4.40 25.15 3.23
N THR A 126 -4.54 25.38 1.92
CA THR A 126 -5.68 24.89 1.15
C THR A 126 -5.24 23.81 0.18
N VAL A 127 -5.64 22.57 0.47
CA VAL A 127 -5.38 21.42 -0.40
C VAL A 127 -6.50 21.32 -1.43
N ARG A 128 -6.12 21.37 -2.72
CA ARG A 128 -7.06 21.25 -3.85
C ARG A 128 -6.78 20.02 -4.70
N GLU A 129 -5.51 19.82 -5.04
CA GLU A 129 -5.07 18.64 -5.78
C GLU A 129 -4.93 17.47 -4.81
N LEU A 130 -5.54 16.35 -5.19
CA LEU A 130 -5.49 15.10 -4.43
C LEU A 130 -4.32 14.21 -4.86
N GLY A 131 -3.87 14.39 -6.10
CA GLY A 131 -2.80 13.61 -6.71
C GLY A 131 -2.93 13.57 -8.23
N CYS A 132 -2.04 12.81 -8.83
CA CYS A 132 -2.02 12.52 -10.25
C CYS A 132 -2.21 11.01 -10.48
N LEU A 133 -3.02 10.66 -11.46
CA LEU A 133 -3.24 9.29 -11.90
C LEU A 133 -2.62 9.11 -13.27
N ASP A 134 -1.74 8.13 -13.43
CA ASP A 134 -1.29 7.68 -14.74
C ASP A 134 -1.55 6.20 -14.97
N ARG A 135 -1.27 5.75 -16.19
CA ARG A 135 -1.55 4.39 -16.64
C ARG A 135 -0.36 3.78 -17.35
N ARG A 136 -0.16 2.49 -17.10
CA ARG A 136 0.78 1.62 -17.82
C ARG A 136 0.04 0.37 -18.26
N ILE A 137 0.23 -0.06 -19.51
CA ILE A 137 -0.46 -1.23 -20.07
C ILE A 137 0.58 -2.29 -20.38
N VAL A 138 0.42 -3.46 -19.76
CA VAL A 138 1.20 -4.66 -20.08
C VAL A 138 0.37 -5.56 -20.98
N GLU A 139 0.77 -5.67 -22.24
CA GLU A 139 0.14 -6.57 -23.22
C GLU A 139 0.65 -7.99 -23.03
N LEU A 140 -0.27 -8.94 -22.89
CA LEU A 140 0.04 -10.37 -22.75
C LEU A 140 0.01 -11.07 -24.12
N ARG A 141 0.68 -12.22 -24.24
CA ARG A 141 0.81 -12.96 -25.52
C ARG A 141 -0.51 -13.37 -26.16
N ASN A 142 -1.53 -13.63 -25.36
CA ASN A 142 -2.88 -14.02 -25.80
C ASN A 142 -3.75 -12.80 -26.21
N GLY A 143 -3.19 -11.58 -26.21
CA GLY A 143 -3.92 -10.35 -26.50
C GLY A 143 -4.72 -9.78 -25.32
N SER A 144 -4.69 -10.41 -24.14
CA SER A 144 -5.19 -9.77 -22.93
C SER A 144 -4.22 -8.72 -22.40
N THR A 145 -4.69 -7.91 -21.45
CA THR A 145 -3.92 -6.78 -20.91
C THR A 145 -3.99 -6.75 -19.39
N VAL A 146 -2.90 -6.30 -18.77
CA VAL A 146 -2.89 -5.85 -17.37
C VAL A 146 -2.68 -4.34 -17.39
N THR A 147 -3.69 -3.60 -16.98
CA THR A 147 -3.68 -2.14 -16.96
C THR A 147 -3.41 -1.67 -15.53
N VAL A 148 -2.22 -1.10 -15.31
CA VAL A 148 -1.79 -0.57 -14.01
C VAL A 148 -2.06 0.93 -13.96
N TYR A 149 -3.02 1.33 -13.12
CA TYR A 149 -3.32 2.71 -12.77
C TYR A 149 -2.52 3.08 -11.52
N ARG A 150 -1.62 4.05 -11.62
CA ARG A 150 -0.78 4.46 -10.49
C ARG A 150 -1.27 5.81 -9.98
N PHE A 151 -1.71 5.82 -8.73
CA PHE A 151 -2.14 7.05 -8.07
C PHE A 151 -0.98 7.61 -7.23
N LEU A 152 -0.39 8.70 -7.74
CA LEU A 152 0.73 9.43 -7.16
C LEU A 152 0.18 10.68 -6.48
N TRP A 153 -0.05 10.60 -5.18
CA TRP A 153 -0.59 11.70 -4.37
C TRP A 153 0.49 12.51 -3.68
N ASP A 154 1.71 11.99 -3.68
CA ASP A 154 2.85 12.44 -2.91
C ASP A 154 3.19 13.91 -3.20
N ASP A 155 3.40 14.27 -4.46
CA ASP A 155 3.71 15.65 -4.84
C ASP A 155 2.59 16.62 -4.47
N ALA A 156 1.33 16.19 -4.62
CA ALA A 156 0.19 17.03 -4.31
C ALA A 156 0.08 17.30 -2.81
N MET A 157 0.29 16.29 -1.97
CA MET A 157 0.18 16.43 -0.51
C MET A 157 1.45 17.02 0.10
N TRP A 158 2.63 16.72 -0.44
CA TRP A 158 3.88 17.34 -0.03
C TRP A 158 3.83 18.85 -0.26
N ASN A 159 3.60 19.28 -1.51
CA ASN A 159 3.57 20.70 -1.86
C ASN A 159 2.32 21.40 -1.32
N GLY A 160 1.21 20.67 -1.21
CA GLY A 160 -0.07 21.21 -0.83
C GLY A 160 -0.35 21.23 0.67
N ALA A 161 0.38 20.47 1.50
CA ALA A 161 0.13 20.36 2.93
C ALA A 161 1.39 20.15 3.78
N GLU A 162 2.23 19.18 3.44
CA GLU A 162 3.31 18.72 4.32
C GLU A 162 4.47 19.71 4.42
N TRP A 163 4.93 20.22 3.27
CA TRP A 163 6.14 21.04 3.14
C TRP A 163 6.17 22.24 4.08
N PHE A 164 5.01 22.87 4.34
CA PHE A 164 4.92 24.05 5.20
C PHE A 164 5.14 23.75 6.69
N HIS A 165 5.06 22.48 7.09
CA HIS A 165 5.18 22.03 8.47
C HIS A 165 6.45 21.21 8.69
N MET A 166 7.26 21.05 7.65
CA MET A 166 8.45 20.22 7.61
C MET A 166 9.70 21.07 7.44
N GLY A 167 10.80 20.66 8.07
CA GLY A 167 12.11 21.27 7.81
C GLY A 167 12.52 22.43 8.71
N TYR A 168 12.08 22.47 9.97
CA TYR A 168 12.52 23.48 10.96
C TYR A 168 13.96 23.30 11.48
N ASP A 169 14.80 22.54 10.79
CA ASP A 169 16.25 22.58 11.02
C ASP A 169 16.81 23.83 10.34
N ASP A 170 17.86 24.44 10.90
CA ASP A 170 18.46 25.67 10.38
C ASP A 170 18.63 25.60 8.85
N PRO A 171 17.90 26.44 8.08
CA PRO A 171 17.86 26.33 6.63
C PRO A 171 19.16 26.84 6.06
N LEU A 172 20.08 25.92 5.73
CA LEU A 172 21.29 26.29 5.03
C LEU A 172 21.02 26.40 3.52
N PRO A 173 21.20 27.59 2.91
CA PRO A 173 21.05 27.74 1.48
C PRO A 173 22.05 26.84 0.75
N LEU A 174 21.60 26.24 -0.35
CA LEU A 174 22.49 25.49 -1.24
C LEU A 174 23.21 26.48 -2.18
N GLN A 175 24.54 26.53 -2.11
CA GLN A 175 25.37 27.22 -3.08
C GLN A 175 26.18 26.17 -3.85
N ASN A 176 25.97 26.09 -5.17
CA ASN A 176 26.59 25.08 -6.04
C ASN A 176 26.35 23.63 -5.58
N GLY A 177 25.14 23.32 -5.08
CA GLY A 177 24.78 21.98 -4.62
C GLY A 177 25.39 21.57 -3.27
N ARG A 178 26.00 22.50 -2.53
CA ARG A 178 26.49 22.29 -1.16
C ARG A 178 25.81 23.25 -0.20
N LYS A 179 25.50 22.77 1.01
CA LYS A 179 25.00 23.63 2.09
C LYS A 179 26.05 24.70 2.41
N TRP A 180 25.62 25.96 2.42
CA TRP A 180 26.48 27.11 2.70
C TRP A 180 26.09 27.70 4.06
N GLY A 181 27.00 27.60 5.03
CA GLY A 181 26.83 28.19 6.36
C GLY A 181 26.70 29.71 6.28
N GLN A 182 25.62 30.26 6.85
CA GLN A 182 25.46 31.69 7.07
C GLN A 182 25.64 32.01 8.54
N ALA A 183 26.11 33.22 8.88
CA ALA A 183 26.27 33.63 10.26
C ALA A 183 24.91 33.57 10.99
N GLY A 184 24.84 32.79 12.07
CA GLY A 184 23.61 32.57 12.84
C GLY A 184 22.80 31.33 12.43
N TYR A 185 23.30 30.51 11.50
CA TYR A 185 22.70 29.23 11.10
C TYR A 185 23.75 28.11 11.18
N ASP A 186 23.41 27.02 11.87
CA ASP A 186 24.22 25.81 11.89
C ASP A 186 23.74 24.80 10.82
N ASP A 187 24.56 23.80 10.46
CA ASP A 187 24.08 22.64 9.69
C ASP A 187 23.73 21.51 10.67
N PRO A 188 22.45 21.31 11.05
CA PRO A 188 22.11 20.32 12.06
C PRO A 188 22.46 18.90 11.62
N ASP A 189 22.51 18.62 10.33
CA ASP A 189 22.94 17.32 9.82
C ASP A 189 24.43 17.07 10.03
N SER A 190 25.27 18.11 9.93
CA SER A 190 26.70 18.01 10.21
C SER A 190 27.00 17.91 11.71
N LEU A 191 26.14 18.50 12.55
CA LEU A 191 26.27 18.47 14.00
C LEU A 191 25.77 17.16 14.60
N ARG A 192 24.79 16.52 13.97
CA ARG A 192 24.29 15.20 14.39
C ARG A 192 25.34 14.13 14.12
N ALA A 193 25.40 13.15 15.01
CA ALA A 193 26.06 11.89 14.68
C ALA A 193 25.46 11.32 13.39
N SER A 194 26.29 10.82 12.48
CA SER A 194 25.86 10.39 11.13
C SER A 194 24.66 9.42 11.15
N LEU A 195 24.65 8.44 12.07
CA LEU A 195 23.52 7.53 12.23
C LEU A 195 22.25 8.24 12.72
N ASN A 196 22.37 9.24 13.60
CA ASN A 196 21.22 10.00 14.09
C ASN A 196 20.65 10.90 12.98
N SER A 197 21.51 11.56 12.19
CA SER A 197 21.06 12.33 11.02
C SER A 197 20.33 11.41 10.03
N GLN A 198 20.92 10.25 9.74
CA GLN A 198 20.28 9.24 8.90
C GLN A 198 18.90 8.89 9.46
N LEU A 199 18.80 8.37 10.70
CA LEU A 199 17.53 7.95 11.31
C LEU A 199 16.52 9.09 11.43
N LYS A 200 16.94 10.31 11.77
CA LYS A 200 16.07 11.48 11.88
C LYS A 200 15.44 11.79 10.53
N ASN A 201 16.27 11.98 9.50
CA ASN A 201 15.79 12.40 8.19
C ASN A 201 14.93 11.31 7.58
N SER A 202 15.42 10.08 7.62
CA SER A 202 14.75 8.99 6.98
C SER A 202 13.51 8.54 7.79
N VAL A 203 13.61 8.16 9.09
CA VAL A 203 12.45 7.63 9.87
C VAL A 203 11.47 8.71 10.23
N VAL A 204 11.97 9.75 10.87
CA VAL A 204 11.07 10.69 11.50
C VAL A 204 10.57 11.66 10.46
N THR A 205 11.48 12.28 9.71
CA THR A 205 11.14 13.35 8.77
C THR A 205 10.50 12.83 7.49
N TYR A 206 10.86 11.64 6.99
CA TYR A 206 10.22 11.13 5.78
C TYR A 206 9.22 10.01 6.08
N GLY A 207 9.51 9.09 7.01
CA GLY A 207 8.67 7.91 7.26
C GLY A 207 7.49 8.08 8.22
N LEU A 208 7.49 9.09 9.11
CA LEU A 208 6.42 9.26 10.12
C LEU A 208 5.55 10.49 9.88
N THR A 209 6.01 11.44 9.06
CA THR A 209 5.31 12.70 8.83
C THR A 209 4.14 12.56 7.89
N ASP A 210 4.24 11.67 6.91
CA ASP A 210 3.13 11.31 6.06
C ASP A 210 2.02 10.58 6.85
N ALA A 211 2.41 9.70 7.78
CA ALA A 211 1.49 9.07 8.71
C ALA A 211 0.82 10.12 9.60
N ALA A 212 1.58 11.09 10.13
CA ALA A 212 1.03 12.22 10.89
C ALA A 212 0.05 13.06 10.05
N LEU A 213 0.42 13.38 8.82
CA LEU A 213 -0.41 14.10 7.86
C LEU A 213 -1.71 13.33 7.56
N TYR A 214 -1.63 12.01 7.37
CA TYR A 214 -2.79 11.17 7.14
C TYR A 214 -3.73 11.10 8.35
N MET A 215 -3.20 11.17 9.57
CA MET A 215 -4.01 11.22 10.79
C MET A 215 -4.74 12.57 10.96
N SER A 216 -4.32 13.61 10.25
CA SER A 216 -5.00 14.91 10.21
C SER A 216 -6.26 14.89 9.31
N PRO A 217 -7.01 16.01 9.19
CA PRO A 217 -8.10 16.13 8.22
C PRO A 217 -7.71 15.81 6.77
N VAL A 218 -6.43 15.98 6.40
CA VAL A 218 -5.89 15.66 5.06
C VAL A 218 -6.07 14.19 4.70
N GLY A 219 -6.06 13.27 5.66
CA GLY A 219 -6.27 11.85 5.37
C GLY A 219 -7.59 11.56 4.66
N SER A 220 -8.63 12.36 4.90
CA SER A 220 -9.91 12.24 4.16
C SER A 220 -9.78 12.58 2.68
N MET A 221 -8.92 13.55 2.34
CA MET A 221 -8.64 13.96 0.96
C MET A 221 -7.78 12.89 0.24
N MET A 222 -6.81 12.29 0.94
CA MET A 222 -6.05 11.17 0.39
C MET A 222 -6.95 9.97 0.05
N ARG A 223 -7.92 9.65 0.94
CA ARG A 223 -8.92 8.60 0.70
C ARG A 223 -9.84 8.93 -0.48
N GLU A 224 -10.24 10.20 -0.64
CA GLU A 224 -11.01 10.70 -1.79
C GLU A 224 -10.23 10.49 -3.11
N GLY A 225 -8.92 10.75 -3.10
CA GLY A 225 -8.03 10.50 -4.25
C GLY A 225 -7.96 9.02 -4.64
N VAL A 226 -7.78 8.13 -3.67
CA VAL A 226 -7.78 6.67 -3.92
C VAL A 226 -9.13 6.19 -4.43
N GLN A 227 -10.24 6.70 -3.88
CA GLN A 227 -11.57 6.40 -4.38
C GLN A 227 -11.70 6.80 -5.86
N ALA A 228 -11.24 7.99 -6.22
CA ALA A 228 -11.27 8.49 -7.59
C ALA A 228 -10.42 7.63 -8.53
N ALA A 229 -9.24 7.18 -8.10
CA ALA A 229 -8.38 6.28 -8.87
C ALA A 229 -9.05 4.93 -9.15
N VAL A 230 -9.69 4.32 -8.15
CA VAL A 230 -10.45 3.08 -8.31
C VAL A 230 -11.64 3.29 -9.25
N CYS A 231 -12.40 4.38 -9.10
CA CYS A 231 -13.48 4.70 -10.02
C CYS A 231 -12.99 4.90 -11.46
N ALA A 232 -11.89 5.62 -11.67
CA ALA A 232 -11.32 5.82 -13.00
C ALA A 232 -10.94 4.49 -13.67
N ALA A 233 -10.33 3.57 -12.91
CA ALA A 233 -9.96 2.25 -13.38
C ALA A 233 -11.17 1.38 -13.79
N LEU A 234 -12.26 1.46 -13.02
CA LEU A 234 -13.46 0.64 -13.25
C LEU A 234 -14.42 1.22 -14.30
N THR A 235 -14.48 2.55 -14.40
CA THR A 235 -15.48 3.23 -15.26
C THR A 235 -14.97 3.49 -16.67
N GLY A 236 -13.65 3.38 -16.90
CA GLY A 236 -13.03 3.74 -18.17
C GLY A 236 -13.05 5.24 -18.46
N THR A 237 -13.28 6.08 -17.44
CA THR A 237 -13.35 7.55 -17.59
C THR A 237 -11.98 8.20 -17.79
N PHE A 238 -10.89 7.48 -17.49
CA PHE A 238 -9.52 7.98 -17.56
C PHE A 238 -9.19 8.67 -18.90
N ASP A 239 -9.41 7.99 -20.03
CA ASP A 239 -9.07 8.51 -21.35
C ASP A 239 -9.93 9.73 -21.72
N THR A 240 -11.22 9.70 -21.38
CA THR A 240 -12.15 10.80 -21.64
C THR A 240 -11.76 12.05 -20.85
N GLU A 241 -11.41 11.92 -19.57
CA GLU A 241 -10.97 13.07 -18.76
C GLU A 241 -9.61 13.58 -19.21
N LEU A 242 -8.68 12.70 -19.56
CA LEU A 242 -7.37 13.08 -20.09
C LEU A 242 -7.50 13.89 -21.39
N GLN A 243 -8.40 13.50 -22.29
CA GLN A 243 -8.64 14.21 -23.55
C GLN A 243 -9.20 15.64 -23.35
N LYS A 244 -9.92 15.89 -22.26
CA LYS A 244 -10.37 17.26 -21.93
C LYS A 244 -9.20 18.19 -21.57
N GLY A 245 -8.06 17.63 -21.15
CA GLY A 245 -6.86 18.39 -20.79
C GLY A 245 -7.01 19.25 -19.53
N GLN A 246 -8.07 19.04 -18.74
CA GLN A 246 -8.33 19.75 -17.48
C GLN A 246 -8.24 18.79 -16.30
N PRO A 247 -7.92 19.27 -15.08
CA PRO A 247 -7.99 18.44 -13.88
C PRO A 247 -9.40 17.84 -13.71
N ALA A 248 -9.47 16.54 -13.45
CA ALA A 248 -10.73 15.86 -13.14
C ALA A 248 -11.10 16.08 -11.67
N THR A 249 -12.38 16.15 -11.36
CA THR A 249 -12.84 16.10 -9.97
C THR A 249 -12.99 14.65 -9.52
N ALA A 250 -12.65 14.35 -8.27
CA ALA A 250 -12.79 13.02 -7.71
C ALA A 250 -14.24 12.50 -7.77
N SER A 251 -15.21 13.36 -7.48
CA SER A 251 -16.64 13.03 -7.61
C SER A 251 -17.06 12.77 -9.05
N GLY A 252 -16.49 13.51 -10.03
CA GLY A 252 -16.75 13.33 -11.45
C GLY A 252 -16.29 11.96 -11.95
N LEU A 253 -15.11 11.50 -11.53
CA LEU A 253 -14.57 10.18 -11.89
C LEU A 253 -15.46 9.02 -11.38
N CYS A 254 -16.14 9.20 -10.25
CA CYS A 254 -17.08 8.22 -9.71
C CYS A 254 -18.54 8.42 -10.19
N ALA A 255 -18.86 9.50 -10.90
CA ALA A 255 -20.22 9.81 -11.31
C ALA A 255 -20.74 8.81 -12.36
N THR A 256 -19.86 8.37 -13.27
CA THR A 256 -20.20 7.46 -14.35
C THR A 256 -20.26 6.01 -13.88
N ALA A 257 -21.26 5.24 -14.32
CA ALA A 257 -21.31 3.80 -14.06
C ALA A 257 -20.32 3.04 -14.98
N PRO A 258 -19.75 1.91 -14.55
CA PRO A 258 -18.93 1.06 -15.40
C PRO A 258 -19.67 0.58 -16.64
N THR A 259 -19.03 0.69 -17.81
CA THR A 259 -19.57 0.21 -19.09
C THR A 259 -19.19 -1.24 -19.39
N SER A 260 -18.22 -1.79 -18.65
CA SER A 260 -17.76 -3.16 -18.75
C SER A 260 -17.24 -3.64 -17.40
N GLN A 261 -17.14 -4.95 -17.24
CA GLN A 261 -16.52 -5.56 -16.08
C GLN A 261 -15.10 -6.02 -16.41
N SER A 262 -14.18 -5.82 -15.47
CA SER A 262 -12.81 -6.34 -15.52
C SER A 262 -12.38 -6.69 -14.11
N PRO A 263 -11.53 -7.69 -13.88
CA PRO A 263 -11.05 -7.96 -12.53
C PRO A 263 -10.33 -6.74 -11.96
N LEU A 264 -10.52 -6.51 -10.68
CA LEU A 264 -9.84 -5.47 -9.92
C LEU A 264 -8.82 -6.11 -8.99
N PHE A 265 -7.59 -5.66 -9.11
CA PHE A 265 -6.49 -6.01 -8.24
C PHE A 265 -5.95 -4.74 -7.63
N VAL A 266 -5.63 -4.74 -6.35
CA VAL A 266 -5.11 -3.54 -5.69
C VAL A 266 -3.73 -3.85 -5.14
N VAL A 267 -2.76 -3.01 -5.47
CA VAL A 267 -1.41 -3.08 -4.92
C VAL A 267 -1.14 -1.80 -4.15
N SER A 268 -0.56 -1.93 -2.98
CA SER A 268 -0.20 -0.77 -2.18
C SER A 268 1.14 -0.96 -1.51
N HIS A 269 1.76 0.15 -1.16
CA HIS A 269 3.05 0.19 -0.50
C HIS A 269 3.02 1.19 0.66
N SER A 270 3.66 0.88 1.78
CA SER A 270 3.83 1.81 2.91
C SER A 270 2.49 2.37 3.42
N LEU A 271 2.41 3.68 3.68
CA LEU A 271 1.18 4.39 4.04
C LEU A 271 0.04 4.17 3.03
N GLY A 272 0.35 3.95 1.74
CA GLY A 272 -0.64 3.62 0.71
C GLY A 272 -1.52 2.43 1.11
N SER A 273 -0.97 1.46 1.85
CA SER A 273 -1.75 0.32 2.37
C SER A 273 -2.81 0.75 3.37
N ARG A 274 -2.52 1.74 4.23
CA ARG A 274 -3.51 2.30 5.14
C ARG A 274 -4.58 3.10 4.40
N ILE A 275 -4.18 3.92 3.42
CA ILE A 275 -5.13 4.73 2.63
C ILE A 275 -6.12 3.80 1.92
N VAL A 276 -5.61 2.77 1.24
CA VAL A 276 -6.42 1.75 0.55
C VAL A 276 -7.30 0.98 1.54
N PHE A 277 -6.75 0.54 2.67
CA PHE A 277 -7.51 -0.16 3.70
C PHE A 277 -8.69 0.68 4.17
N ASP A 278 -8.48 1.95 4.53
CA ASP A 278 -9.58 2.79 4.96
C ASP A 278 -10.58 3.03 3.81
N THR A 279 -10.12 3.35 2.59
CA THR A 279 -11.02 3.63 1.46
C THR A 279 -11.91 2.43 1.09
N LEU A 280 -11.38 1.20 1.10
CA LEU A 280 -12.10 0.02 0.64
C LEU A 280 -12.82 -0.76 1.74
N ILE A 281 -12.46 -0.53 3.01
CA ILE A 281 -12.94 -1.34 4.13
C ILE A 281 -13.59 -0.47 5.20
N THR A 282 -12.88 0.48 5.81
CA THR A 282 -13.39 1.17 7.02
C THR A 282 -14.17 2.44 6.72
N ASP A 283 -13.96 3.06 5.58
CA ASP A 283 -14.55 4.34 5.15
C ASP A 283 -15.21 4.18 3.76
N LEU A 284 -15.54 2.94 3.37
CA LEU A 284 -16.16 2.60 2.08
C LEU A 284 -17.47 3.35 1.87
N THR A 285 -17.50 4.20 0.84
CA THR A 285 -18.68 4.97 0.44
C THR A 285 -19.66 4.13 -0.37
N THR A 286 -20.95 4.52 -0.38
CA THR A 286 -21.98 3.87 -1.21
C THR A 286 -21.59 3.90 -2.68
N THR A 287 -21.21 5.08 -3.19
CA THR A 287 -20.83 5.24 -4.59
C THR A 287 -19.66 4.34 -4.96
N LEU A 288 -18.60 4.28 -4.15
CA LEU A 288 -17.47 3.41 -4.46
C LEU A 288 -17.86 1.93 -4.42
N ALA A 289 -18.64 1.50 -3.43
CA ALA A 289 -19.13 0.13 -3.34
C ALA A 289 -19.91 -0.27 -4.59
N ASP A 290 -20.84 0.58 -5.04
CA ASP A 290 -21.65 0.34 -6.23
C ASP A 290 -20.77 0.26 -7.50
N ARG A 291 -19.74 1.11 -7.61
CA ARG A 291 -18.79 1.06 -8.75
C ARG A 291 -17.97 -0.22 -8.74
N ILE A 292 -17.48 -0.67 -7.59
CA ILE A 292 -16.73 -1.93 -7.49
C ILE A 292 -17.64 -3.12 -7.82
N GLU A 293 -18.86 -3.14 -7.28
CA GLU A 293 -19.84 -4.18 -7.59
C GLU A 293 -20.12 -4.27 -9.10
N GLN A 294 -20.43 -3.13 -9.73
CA GLN A 294 -20.83 -3.06 -11.14
C GLN A 294 -19.67 -3.27 -12.11
N GLY A 295 -18.46 -2.79 -11.78
CA GLY A 295 -17.32 -2.74 -12.69
C GLY A 295 -16.27 -3.83 -12.50
N THR A 296 -16.34 -4.60 -11.41
CA THR A 296 -15.38 -5.68 -11.15
C THR A 296 -15.94 -7.01 -11.62
N SER A 297 -15.22 -7.76 -12.46
CA SER A 297 -15.58 -9.16 -12.75
C SER A 297 -15.13 -10.09 -11.61
N GLY A 298 -15.76 -11.27 -11.50
CA GLY A 298 -15.45 -12.24 -10.46
C GLY A 298 -15.91 -11.82 -9.05
N SER A 299 -15.87 -12.75 -8.11
CA SER A 299 -16.24 -12.52 -6.71
C SER A 299 -15.06 -12.15 -5.82
N GLY A 300 -13.83 -12.47 -6.19
CA GLY A 300 -12.64 -12.21 -5.38
C GLY A 300 -11.92 -10.91 -5.77
N ILE A 301 -11.54 -10.10 -4.78
CA ILE A 301 -10.65 -8.93 -4.96
C ILE A 301 -9.48 -9.10 -4.00
N GLU A 302 -8.27 -9.16 -4.55
CA GLU A 302 -7.03 -9.28 -3.77
C GLU A 302 -6.37 -7.90 -3.60
N LEU A 303 -6.03 -7.57 -2.34
CA LEU A 303 -5.37 -6.33 -1.95
C LEU A 303 -3.97 -6.70 -1.45
N HIS A 304 -2.97 -6.53 -2.31
CA HIS A 304 -1.57 -6.79 -1.97
C HIS A 304 -0.95 -5.56 -1.32
N MET A 305 -0.47 -5.72 -0.09
CA MET A 305 0.03 -4.64 0.75
C MET A 305 1.49 -4.91 1.10
N PHE A 306 2.39 -4.16 0.48
CA PHE A 306 3.81 -4.18 0.79
C PHE A 306 4.12 -3.14 1.86
N ALA A 307 4.99 -3.51 2.80
CA ALA A 307 5.43 -2.62 3.86
C ALA A 307 4.30 -1.94 4.65
N ASN A 308 3.23 -2.69 4.94
CA ASN A 308 1.97 -2.11 5.40
C ASN A 308 2.08 -1.48 6.81
N GLN A 309 1.47 -0.30 6.98
CA GLN A 309 1.49 0.48 8.23
C GLN A 309 0.13 0.51 8.96
N ILE A 310 -0.78 -0.43 8.66
CA ILE A 310 -2.17 -0.38 9.16
C ILE A 310 -2.24 -0.30 10.70
N PRO A 311 -1.48 -1.11 11.47
CA PRO A 311 -1.53 -1.05 12.93
C PRO A 311 -0.98 0.25 13.50
N LEU A 312 0.14 0.75 12.98
CA LEU A 312 0.77 2.01 13.43
C LEU A 312 -0.21 3.18 13.31
N VAL A 313 -0.74 3.39 12.11
CA VAL A 313 -1.67 4.50 11.84
C VAL A 313 -3.05 4.23 12.47
N GLY A 314 -3.38 2.97 12.73
CA GLY A 314 -4.60 2.57 13.45
C GLY A 314 -4.73 3.21 14.83
N VAL A 315 -3.62 3.47 15.51
CA VAL A 315 -3.60 4.12 16.84
C VAL A 315 -4.17 5.55 16.77
N GLY A 316 -3.72 6.37 15.81
CA GLY A 316 -4.25 7.73 15.65
C GLY A 316 -5.61 7.80 14.95
N ARG A 317 -6.15 6.66 14.53
CA ARG A 317 -7.49 6.53 13.92
C ARG A 317 -8.55 6.03 14.90
N MET A 318 -8.27 6.02 16.21
CA MET A 318 -9.29 5.81 17.23
C MET A 318 -10.25 7.01 17.24
N GLY A 319 -11.56 6.78 17.10
CA GLY A 319 -12.54 7.85 16.99
C GLY A 319 -13.89 7.35 16.49
N ASP A 320 -14.46 8.06 15.52
CA ASP A 320 -15.80 7.79 14.97
C ASP A 320 -16.00 6.35 14.50
N GLN A 321 -17.28 5.93 14.52
CA GLN A 321 -17.69 4.65 13.97
C GLN A 321 -17.28 4.53 12.50
N ARG A 322 -16.68 3.38 12.17
CA ARG A 322 -16.27 3.02 10.82
C ARG A 322 -17.43 2.40 10.06
N SER A 323 -17.38 2.53 8.74
CA SER A 323 -18.27 1.86 7.80
C SER A 323 -18.26 0.35 8.06
N THR A 324 -19.45 -0.21 8.25
CA THR A 324 -19.69 -1.67 8.26
C THR A 324 -20.13 -2.16 6.88
N ARG A 325 -20.15 -1.27 5.89
CA ARG A 325 -20.56 -1.59 4.52
C ARG A 325 -19.67 -2.69 3.95
N ARG A 326 -20.28 -3.51 3.10
CA ARG A 326 -19.63 -4.54 2.30
C ARG A 326 -19.99 -4.30 0.84
N ILE A 327 -19.12 -4.76 -0.05
CA ILE A 327 -19.36 -4.69 -1.49
C ILE A 327 -20.15 -5.95 -1.85
N ALA A 328 -21.38 -5.78 -2.35
CA ALA A 328 -22.26 -6.92 -2.59
C ALA A 328 -21.65 -7.89 -3.62
N GLY A 329 -21.76 -9.19 -3.34
CA GLY A 329 -21.21 -10.24 -4.20
C GLY A 329 -19.67 -10.31 -4.27
N LYS A 330 -18.94 -9.49 -3.51
CA LYS A 330 -17.47 -9.48 -3.50
C LYS A 330 -16.91 -9.98 -2.16
N GLN A 331 -15.80 -10.69 -2.24
CA GLN A 331 -14.97 -11.16 -1.14
C GLN A 331 -13.62 -10.46 -1.25
N LEU A 332 -13.30 -9.65 -0.25
CA LEU A 332 -11.99 -8.99 -0.17
C LEU A 332 -11.00 -9.91 0.55
N LYS A 333 -9.80 -10.02 0.01
CA LYS A 333 -8.67 -10.70 0.65
C LYS A 333 -7.47 -9.77 0.67
N ILE A 334 -6.99 -9.45 1.87
CA ILE A 334 -5.75 -8.70 2.05
C ILE A 334 -4.59 -9.69 2.05
N VAL A 335 -3.55 -9.40 1.28
CA VAL A 335 -2.28 -10.13 1.29
C VAL A 335 -1.19 -9.16 1.73
N ALA A 336 -0.82 -9.23 3.00
CA ALA A 336 0.23 -8.39 3.59
C ALA A 336 1.59 -9.07 3.44
N TYR A 337 2.57 -8.34 2.92
CA TYR A 337 3.96 -8.76 2.89
C TYR A 337 4.74 -8.01 3.97
N SER A 338 5.26 -8.74 4.94
CA SER A 338 5.83 -8.17 6.16
C SER A 338 7.29 -8.55 6.35
N GLU A 339 8.22 -7.66 5.99
CA GLU A 339 9.65 -7.82 6.26
C GLU A 339 9.92 -7.54 7.75
N ILE A 340 10.48 -8.52 8.47
CA ILE A 340 10.57 -8.48 9.94
C ILE A 340 11.55 -7.44 10.52
N ASN A 341 12.44 -6.90 9.69
CA ASN A 341 13.43 -5.89 10.04
C ASN A 341 13.05 -4.50 9.54
N ASP A 342 11.94 -4.38 8.79
CA ASP A 342 11.36 -3.08 8.48
C ASP A 342 10.67 -2.52 9.73
N LEU A 343 11.12 -1.34 10.16
CA LEU A 343 10.67 -0.68 11.39
C LEU A 343 9.22 -0.20 11.31
N LEU A 344 8.67 -0.04 10.10
CA LEU A 344 7.34 0.53 9.88
C LEU A 344 6.30 -0.53 9.49
N THR A 345 6.73 -1.79 9.30
CA THR A 345 5.88 -2.85 8.79
C THR A 345 5.35 -3.75 9.89
N PHE A 346 4.08 -4.15 9.75
CA PHE A 346 3.40 -4.98 10.73
C PHE A 346 2.83 -6.24 10.12
N GLU A 347 2.73 -7.29 10.94
CA GLU A 347 1.93 -8.46 10.59
C GLU A 347 0.45 -8.19 10.88
N LEU A 348 -0.42 -8.43 9.91
CA LEU A 348 -1.85 -8.11 10.02
C LEU A 348 -2.67 -9.22 10.67
N VAL A 349 -2.33 -10.48 10.43
CA VAL A 349 -3.01 -11.61 11.06
C VAL A 349 -2.97 -11.50 12.60
N PRO A 350 -1.81 -11.43 13.28
CA PRO A 350 -1.79 -11.28 14.74
C PRO A 350 -2.45 -9.98 15.22
N TYR A 351 -2.41 -8.90 14.43
CA TYR A 351 -3.07 -7.65 14.76
C TYR A 351 -4.60 -7.81 14.87
N PHE A 352 -5.26 -8.38 13.86
CA PHE A 352 -6.71 -8.59 13.90
C PHE A 352 -7.14 -9.63 14.93
N GLU A 353 -6.31 -10.64 15.18
CA GLU A 353 -6.52 -11.61 16.27
C GLU A 353 -6.52 -10.93 17.63
N GLN A 354 -5.56 -10.03 17.86
CA GLN A 354 -5.48 -9.25 19.09
C GLN A 354 -6.73 -8.38 19.27
N LEU A 355 -7.20 -7.70 18.21
CA LEU A 355 -8.42 -6.89 18.27
C LEU A 355 -9.67 -7.72 18.58
N TYR A 356 -9.82 -8.88 17.91
CA TYR A 356 -10.90 -9.82 18.19
C TYR A 356 -10.87 -10.29 19.65
N TYR A 357 -9.68 -10.64 20.11
CA TYR A 357 -9.47 -11.14 21.46
C TYR A 357 -9.86 -10.10 22.52
N VAL A 358 -9.39 -8.86 22.36
CA VAL A 358 -9.73 -7.76 23.27
C VAL A 358 -11.23 -7.50 23.28
N ARG A 359 -11.90 -7.53 22.11
CA ARG A 359 -13.34 -7.35 21.98
C ARG A 359 -14.14 -8.46 22.69
N CYS A 360 -13.75 -9.71 22.46
CA CYS A 360 -14.52 -10.88 22.89
C CYS A 360 -14.21 -11.35 24.32
N TYR A 361 -12.99 -11.13 24.80
CA TYR A 361 -12.49 -11.76 26.03
C TYR A 361 -11.72 -10.80 26.95
N GLY A 362 -11.57 -9.53 26.59
CA GLY A 362 -11.00 -8.52 27.47
C GLY A 362 -11.84 -8.31 28.73
N ALA A 363 -11.24 -7.69 29.77
CA ALA A 363 -11.91 -7.45 31.06
C ALA A 363 -13.22 -6.64 30.99
N LYS A 364 -13.48 -5.98 29.85
CA LYS A 364 -14.70 -5.22 29.54
C LYS A 364 -15.47 -5.79 28.32
N ALA A 365 -15.25 -7.06 27.97
CA ALA A 365 -15.94 -7.69 26.84
C ALA A 365 -17.46 -7.66 27.06
N LYS A 366 -18.17 -7.08 26.09
CA LYS A 366 -19.64 -6.91 26.13
C LYS A 366 -20.33 -7.47 24.88
N ASP A 367 -19.57 -8.03 23.94
CA ASP A 367 -20.11 -8.43 22.64
C ASP A 367 -20.77 -9.82 22.75
N PRO A 368 -22.12 -9.91 22.71
CA PRO A 368 -22.84 -11.17 22.83
C PRO A 368 -22.69 -12.06 21.58
N THR A 369 -22.11 -11.53 20.49
CA THR A 369 -21.91 -12.26 19.23
C THR A 369 -20.62 -13.07 19.21
N CYS A 370 -19.76 -12.92 20.23
CA CYS A 370 -18.54 -13.70 20.34
C CYS A 370 -18.84 -15.15 20.75
N THR A 371 -18.04 -16.10 20.25
CA THR A 371 -18.14 -17.50 20.65
C THR A 371 -17.95 -17.65 22.15
N THR A 372 -19.00 -18.12 22.84
CA THR A 372 -18.99 -18.36 24.29
C THR A 372 -18.16 -19.62 24.58
N GLY A 373 -17.23 -19.50 25.52
CA GLY A 373 -16.43 -20.61 26.02
C GLY A 373 -15.88 -20.27 27.40
N PRO A 374 -15.51 -21.26 28.23
CA PRO A 374 -15.08 -21.04 29.61
C PRO A 374 -13.91 -20.05 29.69
N VAL A 375 -14.00 -19.06 30.59
CA VAL A 375 -13.02 -17.96 30.75
C VAL A 375 -11.66 -18.52 31.18
N ASP A 376 -10.88 -18.98 30.22
CA ASP A 376 -9.47 -19.25 30.41
C ASP A 376 -8.69 -17.93 30.44
N GLU A 377 -7.64 -17.88 31.28
CA GLU A 377 -6.75 -16.73 31.42
C GLU A 377 -6.33 -16.15 30.06
N PHE A 378 -6.34 -14.81 29.96
CA PHE A 378 -5.99 -14.00 28.78
C PHE A 378 -4.82 -14.56 27.95
N THR A 379 -3.76 -15.02 28.63
CA THR A 379 -2.53 -15.57 28.04
C THR A 379 -2.72 -16.95 27.39
N LYS A 380 -3.58 -17.81 27.94
CA LYS A 380 -3.79 -19.17 27.43
C LYS A 380 -4.54 -19.16 26.09
N ARG A 381 -5.50 -18.26 25.90
CA ARG A 381 -6.29 -18.21 24.66
C ARG A 381 -5.59 -17.47 23.52
N THR A 382 -4.85 -16.39 23.79
CA THR A 382 -4.02 -15.73 22.76
C THR A 382 -3.02 -16.73 22.15
N SER A 383 -2.44 -17.61 22.97
CA SER A 383 -1.55 -18.68 22.50
C SER A 383 -2.24 -19.75 21.65
N ARG A 384 -3.57 -19.89 21.69
CA ARG A 384 -4.34 -20.95 21.01
C ARG A 384 -5.24 -20.45 19.87
N PHE A 385 -5.43 -19.15 19.71
CA PHE A 385 -6.33 -18.61 18.68
C PHE A 385 -5.90 -18.98 17.24
N HIS A 386 -4.62 -19.32 17.05
CA HIS A 386 -4.10 -19.80 15.77
C HIS A 386 -4.63 -21.17 15.33
N VAL A 387 -5.19 -21.96 16.26
CA VAL A 387 -5.85 -23.26 15.99
C VAL A 387 -7.36 -23.24 16.21
N ASP A 388 -7.95 -22.12 16.64
CA ASP A 388 -9.40 -21.98 16.84
C ASP A 388 -10.11 -21.68 15.51
N GLN A 389 -10.52 -22.73 14.78
CA GLN A 389 -11.17 -22.59 13.49
C GLN A 389 -12.49 -21.80 13.56
N ALA A 390 -13.30 -22.02 14.59
CA ALA A 390 -14.60 -21.37 14.73
C ALA A 390 -14.44 -19.88 15.03
N GLY A 391 -13.56 -19.52 15.97
CA GLY A 391 -13.25 -18.13 16.30
C GLY A 391 -12.66 -17.36 15.11
N ARG A 392 -11.80 -18.02 14.32
CA ARG A 392 -11.23 -17.47 13.08
C ARG A 392 -12.27 -17.25 11.99
N ALA A 393 -13.12 -18.25 11.73
CA ALA A 393 -14.20 -18.11 10.75
C ALA A 393 -15.16 -16.98 11.15
N LYS A 394 -15.48 -16.86 12.45
CA LYS A 394 -16.28 -15.75 12.98
C LYS A 394 -15.57 -14.41 12.81
N LEU A 395 -14.28 -14.33 13.10
CA LEU A 395 -13.49 -13.11 12.89
C LEU A 395 -13.51 -12.67 11.42
N VAL A 396 -13.24 -13.57 10.47
CA VAL A 396 -13.30 -13.27 9.03
C VAL A 396 -14.71 -12.82 8.63
N SER A 397 -15.76 -13.49 9.14
CA SER A 397 -17.15 -13.09 8.90
C SER A 397 -17.46 -11.69 9.44
N ASP A 398 -17.00 -11.35 10.63
CA ASP A 398 -17.24 -10.04 11.26
C ASP A 398 -16.50 -8.92 10.52
N LEU A 399 -15.24 -9.18 10.15
CA LEU A 399 -14.43 -8.26 9.36
C LEU A 399 -14.98 -8.08 7.95
N GLY A 400 -15.61 -9.11 7.38
CA GLY A 400 -16.09 -9.13 6.00
C GLY A 400 -14.97 -9.21 4.96
N PHE A 401 -13.76 -9.57 5.39
CA PHE A 401 -12.59 -9.81 4.55
C PHE A 401 -11.68 -10.84 5.21
N ASP A 402 -10.90 -11.54 4.40
CA ASP A 402 -9.82 -12.43 4.86
C ASP A 402 -8.47 -11.69 4.80
N VAL A 403 -7.50 -12.16 5.58
CA VAL A 403 -6.15 -11.64 5.60
C VAL A 403 -5.17 -12.80 5.51
N VAL A 404 -4.23 -12.69 4.59
CA VAL A 404 -3.03 -13.53 4.49
C VAL A 404 -1.83 -12.65 4.81
N ASP A 405 -0.94 -13.15 5.66
CA ASP A 405 0.28 -12.51 6.10
C ASP A 405 1.48 -13.33 5.66
N VAL A 406 2.31 -12.73 4.82
CA VAL A 406 3.54 -13.31 4.27
C VAL A 406 4.71 -12.68 5.00
N ARG A 407 5.26 -13.40 5.97
CA ARG A 407 6.43 -12.96 6.74
C ARG A 407 7.70 -13.19 5.95
N LEU A 408 8.47 -12.12 5.77
CA LEU A 408 9.69 -12.08 4.97
C LEU A 408 10.91 -11.70 5.81
N LYS A 409 12.10 -12.11 5.36
CA LYS A 409 13.39 -11.68 5.90
C LYS A 409 14.45 -11.66 4.80
N TYR A 410 14.77 -10.48 4.29
CA TYR A 410 15.74 -10.35 3.21
C TYR A 410 16.66 -9.14 3.35
N ALA A 411 16.39 -8.21 4.28
CA ALA A 411 17.19 -7.02 4.46
C ALA A 411 18.66 -7.36 4.79
N PRO A 412 19.65 -6.81 4.07
CA PRO A 412 21.05 -6.99 4.38
C PRO A 412 21.42 -6.20 5.64
N ASN A 413 22.63 -6.43 6.16
CA ASN A 413 23.13 -5.61 7.28
C ASN A 413 23.48 -4.21 6.75
N GLN A 414 23.01 -3.15 7.43
CA GLN A 414 23.39 -1.76 7.14
C GLN A 414 24.90 -1.56 7.32
N ILE A 415 25.43 -2.12 8.41
CA ILE A 415 26.86 -2.17 8.71
C ILE A 415 27.28 -3.62 8.59
N TRP A 416 28.10 -3.94 7.59
CA TRP A 416 28.42 -5.32 7.23
C TRP A 416 28.97 -6.16 8.42
N ILE A 417 29.74 -5.55 9.33
CA ILE A 417 30.28 -6.19 10.54
C ILE A 417 29.27 -6.38 11.68
N TYR A 418 28.13 -5.68 11.65
CA TYR A 418 27.17 -5.70 12.75
C TYR A 418 25.82 -6.32 12.31
N PRO A 419 25.59 -7.61 12.59
CA PRO A 419 24.40 -8.32 12.11
C PRO A 419 23.08 -7.84 12.72
N GLY A 420 23.15 -7.07 13.82
CA GLY A 420 21.99 -6.55 14.53
C GLY A 420 21.36 -5.30 13.89
N LEU A 421 22.03 -4.64 12.93
CA LEU A 421 21.49 -3.46 12.25
C LEU A 421 21.27 -3.79 10.78
N LYS A 422 20.01 -3.96 10.40
CA LYS A 422 19.59 -4.19 9.02
C LYS A 422 19.45 -2.88 8.27
N ASP A 423 19.52 -2.94 6.95
CA ASP A 423 19.24 -1.80 6.07
C ASP A 423 17.72 -1.55 6.05
N PRO A 424 17.22 -0.50 6.72
CA PRO A 424 15.79 -0.19 6.76
C PRO A 424 15.23 0.24 5.40
N SER A 425 16.05 0.83 4.52
CA SER A 425 15.59 1.23 3.18
C SER A 425 15.28 -0.02 2.35
N ILE A 426 16.21 -0.97 2.30
CA ILE A 426 15.99 -2.22 1.59
C ILE A 426 14.87 -3.04 2.25
N ALA A 427 14.79 -3.08 3.58
CA ALA A 427 13.71 -3.76 4.29
C ALA A 427 12.32 -3.22 3.90
N HIS A 428 12.23 -1.90 3.67
CA HIS A 428 10.99 -1.20 3.39
C HIS A 428 10.59 -1.17 1.91
N SER A 429 11.54 -1.05 0.96
CA SER A 429 11.21 -0.92 -0.47
C SER A 429 11.59 -2.14 -1.32
N GLY A 430 12.47 -3.00 -0.83
CA GLY A 430 13.12 -4.06 -1.62
C GLY A 430 12.23 -5.25 -2.00
N TYR A 431 10.92 -5.19 -1.76
CA TYR A 431 9.98 -6.30 -1.94
C TYR A 431 9.89 -6.76 -3.41
N ILE A 432 9.74 -5.82 -4.34
CA ILE A 432 9.53 -6.09 -5.77
C ILE A 432 10.82 -6.58 -6.45
N ASP A 433 11.97 -6.41 -5.81
CA ASP A 433 13.25 -6.93 -6.30
C ASP A 433 13.47 -8.40 -5.88
N ARG A 434 12.55 -9.00 -5.10
CA ARG A 434 12.65 -10.40 -4.65
C ARG A 434 11.84 -11.33 -5.53
N ASP A 435 12.52 -12.25 -6.20
CA ASP A 435 11.89 -13.26 -7.06
C ASP A 435 10.84 -14.10 -6.32
N VAL A 436 11.03 -14.36 -5.03
CA VAL A 436 10.05 -15.11 -4.22
C VAL A 436 8.78 -14.31 -3.98
N VAL A 437 8.90 -13.01 -3.69
CA VAL A 437 7.78 -12.11 -3.44
C VAL A 437 6.98 -11.89 -4.72
N LEU A 438 7.67 -11.60 -5.82
CA LEU A 438 7.06 -11.48 -7.13
C LEU A 438 6.40 -12.78 -7.57
N GLY A 439 7.03 -13.93 -7.31
CA GLY A 439 6.43 -15.23 -7.58
C GLY A 439 5.10 -15.40 -6.86
N MET A 440 5.04 -15.06 -5.56
CA MET A 440 3.79 -15.10 -4.81
C MET A 440 2.74 -14.11 -5.35
N LEU A 441 3.12 -12.87 -5.64
CA LEU A 441 2.22 -11.86 -6.23
C LEU A 441 1.58 -12.35 -7.54
N LEU A 442 2.35 -13.02 -8.39
CA LEU A 442 1.92 -13.44 -9.72
C LEU A 442 1.21 -14.80 -9.72
N PHE A 443 1.74 -15.78 -9.01
CA PHE A 443 1.26 -17.18 -9.05
C PHE A 443 0.34 -17.53 -7.89
N GLY A 444 0.33 -16.73 -6.84
CA GLY A 444 -0.38 -17.03 -5.61
C GLY A 444 0.35 -18.03 -4.72
N VAL A 445 -0.35 -18.39 -3.65
CA VAL A 445 0.11 -19.32 -2.62
C VAL A 445 -1.02 -20.31 -2.35
N GLU A 446 -0.65 -21.56 -2.11
CA GLU A 446 -1.55 -22.63 -1.73
C GLU A 446 -0.96 -23.39 -0.55
N ASP A 447 -1.74 -23.51 0.52
CA ASP A 447 -1.38 -24.18 1.76
C ASP A 447 -0.01 -23.72 2.29
N GLY A 448 0.16 -22.39 2.28
CA GLY A 448 1.37 -21.71 2.74
C GLY A 448 2.61 -21.91 1.87
N LYS A 449 2.46 -22.42 0.65
CA LYS A 449 3.56 -22.60 -0.31
C LYS A 449 3.31 -21.81 -1.59
N PRO A 450 4.32 -21.09 -2.13
CA PRO A 450 4.19 -20.47 -3.44
C PRO A 450 3.82 -21.52 -4.51
N ARG A 451 2.83 -21.22 -5.36
CA ARG A 451 2.37 -22.19 -6.38
C ARG A 451 3.42 -22.46 -7.46
N ALA A 452 4.27 -21.47 -7.74
CA ALA A 452 5.39 -21.59 -8.67
C ALA A 452 6.51 -20.62 -8.27
N SER A 453 7.72 -20.90 -8.76
CA SER A 453 8.84 -19.96 -8.71
C SER A 453 8.90 -19.12 -9.98
N LEU A 454 9.41 -17.89 -9.88
CA LEU A 454 9.67 -17.07 -11.06
C LEU A 454 10.70 -17.69 -12.01
N ALA A 455 11.69 -18.41 -11.48
CA ALA A 455 12.69 -19.13 -12.28
C ALA A 455 12.04 -20.15 -13.22
N GLY A 456 10.97 -20.84 -12.78
CA GLY A 456 10.21 -21.76 -13.61
C GLY A 456 9.45 -21.08 -14.77
N CYS A 457 9.28 -19.76 -14.73
CA CYS A 457 8.59 -18.98 -15.77
C CYS A 457 9.52 -18.33 -16.79
N ARG A 458 10.82 -18.25 -16.51
CA ARG A 458 11.79 -17.75 -17.50
C ARG A 458 12.01 -18.74 -18.66
N GLY A 459 11.49 -19.98 -18.55
CA GLY A 459 11.79 -21.06 -19.48
C GLY A 459 13.27 -21.43 -19.45
N PRO A 460 13.68 -22.57 -20.04
CA PRO A 460 15.07 -22.77 -20.42
C PRO A 460 15.54 -21.75 -21.46
#